data_AF-A0A7S2DCF2-F1
#
_entry.id   AF-A0A7S2DCF2-F1
#
_cell.length_a   1.000
_cell.length_b   1.000
_cell.length_c   1.000
_cell.angle_alpha   90.00
_cell.angle_beta   90.00
_cell.angle_gamma   90.00
#
_symmetry.space_group_name_H-M   'P 1'
#
loop_
_entity.id
_entity.type
_entity.pdbx_description
1 polymer ?
#
loop_
_entity_poly.entity_id
_entity_poly.type
_entity_poly.pdbx_seq_one_letter_code
_entity_poly.pdbx_strand_id
1 'polypeptide(L)'
;EWKSIVDVDILGCMLTPGGGKNDIPNRAKRHFHVMNVTLPSAASIHQIFGSLLRAQFDPESETKLDDVWSVSELLVEMTISIWESVKKKMLPTPAKFHYIFNLRDLSRIFQGVFMCDVGEVLKSDVLLLGLWKHECERVFADRLVDEGDKGWFTKA
;
A
#
# COMPACT_ATOMS: atom_id res chain seq x y z
N GLU A 1 -20.70 2.83 42.52
CA GLU A 1 -21.92 3.21 41.77
C GLU A 1 -22.10 2.22 40.63
N TRP A 2 -23.31 1.68 40.44
CA TRP A 2 -23.59 0.70 39.38
C TRP A 2 -23.85 1.41 38.06
N LYS A 3 -23.27 0.91 36.96
CA LYS A 3 -23.51 1.42 35.62
C LYS A 3 -24.23 0.36 34.80
N SER A 4 -25.36 0.74 34.21
CA SER A 4 -26.10 -0.07 33.25
C SER A 4 -25.67 0.31 31.84
N ILE A 5 -25.36 -0.70 31.02
CA ILE A 5 -25.03 -0.54 29.60
C ILE A 5 -26.13 -1.26 28.82
N VAL A 6 -26.82 -0.54 27.94
CA VAL A 6 -27.96 -1.02 27.17
C VAL A 6 -27.65 -0.79 25.68
N ASP A 7 -27.96 -1.77 24.84
CA ASP A 7 -27.84 -1.73 23.37
C ASP A 7 -26.45 -1.33 22.84
N VAL A 8 -25.44 -2.18 23.08
CA VAL A 8 -24.07 -1.96 22.59
C VAL A 8 -23.55 -3.18 21.83
N ASP A 9 -23.07 -2.92 20.62
CA ASP A 9 -22.28 -3.87 19.84
C ASP A 9 -20.78 -3.55 19.97
N ILE A 10 -19.96 -4.59 20.12
CA ILE A 10 -18.50 -4.46 20.24
C ILE A 10 -17.83 -5.24 19.11
N LEU A 11 -17.03 -4.52 18.33
CA LEU A 11 -16.19 -5.07 17.26
C LEU A 11 -14.73 -4.78 17.60
N GLY A 12 -13.83 -5.69 17.22
CA GLY A 12 -12.40 -5.54 17.50
C GLY A 12 -11.55 -6.24 16.46
N CYS A 13 -10.33 -5.73 16.29
CA CYS A 13 -9.29 -6.35 15.48
C CYS A 13 -7.99 -6.43 16.28
N MET A 14 -7.18 -7.45 16.00
CA MET A 14 -5.88 -7.61 16.61
C MET A 14 -4.90 -8.18 15.58
N LEU A 15 -3.61 -7.94 15.80
CA LEU A 15 -2.57 -8.61 15.04
C LEU A 15 -2.49 -10.09 15.48
N THR A 16 -2.08 -10.96 14.57
CA THR A 16 -1.89 -12.39 14.88
C THR A 16 -0.93 -12.52 16.08
N PRO A 17 -1.32 -13.27 17.14
CA PRO A 17 -0.50 -13.43 18.32
C PRO A 17 0.77 -14.21 18.00
N GLY A 18 1.88 -13.87 18.66
CA GLY A 18 3.20 -14.42 18.37
C GLY A 18 4.20 -13.37 17.87
N GLY A 19 5.47 -13.77 17.68
CA GLY A 19 6.53 -12.86 17.20
C GLY A 19 6.73 -11.62 18.08
N GLY A 20 6.53 -11.75 19.40
CA GLY A 20 6.58 -10.65 20.36
C GLY A 20 5.25 -9.90 20.58
N LYS A 21 4.16 -10.29 19.90
CA LYS A 21 2.82 -9.72 20.09
C LYS A 21 2.03 -10.53 21.11
N ASN A 22 1.42 -9.80 22.06
CA ASN A 22 0.60 -10.39 23.11
C ASN A 22 -0.69 -10.98 22.56
N ASP A 23 -1.14 -12.07 23.19
CA ASP A 23 -2.44 -12.67 22.95
C ASP A 23 -3.48 -12.15 23.97
N ILE A 24 -4.75 -12.20 23.60
CA ILE A 24 -5.85 -11.81 24.48
C ILE A 24 -6.28 -12.97 25.40
N PRO A 25 -6.77 -12.69 26.63
CA PRO A 25 -7.20 -13.75 27.55
C PRO A 25 -8.33 -14.61 26.98
N ASN A 26 -8.30 -15.92 27.25
CA ASN A 26 -9.34 -16.87 26.80
C ASN A 26 -10.76 -16.49 27.27
N ARG A 27 -10.88 -15.84 28.43
CA ARG A 27 -12.17 -15.31 28.92
C ARG A 27 -12.77 -14.27 27.99
N ALA A 28 -11.95 -13.38 27.43
CA ALA A 28 -12.42 -12.40 26.46
C ALA A 28 -12.75 -13.07 25.12
N LYS A 29 -11.89 -13.97 24.62
CA LYS A 29 -12.09 -14.69 23.34
C LYS A 29 -13.44 -15.40 23.25
N ARG A 30 -13.93 -15.98 24.34
CA ARG A 30 -15.24 -16.68 24.38
C ARG A 30 -16.42 -15.77 24.00
N HIS A 31 -16.30 -14.46 24.18
CA HIS A 31 -17.35 -13.49 23.84
C HIS A 31 -17.30 -13.01 22.38
N PHE A 32 -16.27 -13.37 21.62
CA PHE A 32 -16.09 -12.91 20.25
C PHE A 32 -16.05 -14.09 19.26
N HIS A 33 -16.56 -13.86 18.06
CA HIS A 33 -16.27 -14.72 16.92
C HIS A 33 -14.95 -14.28 16.29
N VAL A 34 -13.90 -15.10 16.43
CA VAL A 34 -12.54 -14.77 15.98
C VAL A 34 -12.29 -15.37 14.61
N MET A 35 -11.97 -14.51 13.63
CA MET A 35 -11.63 -14.92 12.26
C MET A 35 -10.23 -14.43 11.89
N ASN A 36 -9.48 -15.23 11.13
CA ASN A 36 -8.17 -14.84 10.62
C ASN A 36 -8.32 -14.10 9.28
N VAL A 37 -7.76 -12.90 9.20
CA VAL A 37 -7.71 -12.12 7.96
C VAL A 37 -6.36 -12.33 7.31
N THR A 38 -6.34 -13.11 6.22
CA THR A 38 -5.13 -13.34 5.44
C THR A 38 -4.84 -12.15 4.51
N LEU A 39 -3.59 -12.05 4.05
CA LEU A 39 -3.23 -11.07 3.03
C LEU A 39 -4.06 -11.32 1.74
N PRO A 40 -4.50 -10.25 1.06
CA PRO A 40 -5.23 -10.39 -0.19
C PRO A 40 -4.33 -10.99 -1.28
N SER A 41 -4.95 -11.68 -2.25
CA SER A 41 -4.24 -12.21 -3.41
C SER A 41 -3.71 -11.07 -4.30
N ALA A 42 -2.66 -11.32 -5.09
CA ALA A 42 -2.14 -10.35 -6.05
C ALA A 42 -3.23 -9.87 -7.03
N ALA A 43 -4.11 -10.77 -7.47
CA ALA A 43 -5.25 -10.43 -8.32
C ALA A 43 -6.24 -9.48 -7.62
N SER A 44 -6.50 -9.68 -6.33
CA SER A 44 -7.35 -8.77 -5.53
C SER A 44 -6.70 -7.40 -5.37
N ILE A 45 -5.39 -7.35 -5.12
CA ILE A 45 -4.62 -6.09 -5.05
C ILE A 45 -4.72 -5.36 -6.39
N HIS A 46 -4.53 -6.08 -7.49
CA HIS A 46 -4.63 -5.53 -8.82
C HIS A 46 -6.03 -4.96 -9.10
N GLN A 47 -7.08 -5.66 -8.70
CA GLN A 47 -8.45 -5.20 -8.86
C GLN A 47 -8.75 -3.93 -8.05
N ILE A 48 -8.30 -3.86 -6.79
CA ILE A 48 -8.52 -2.71 -5.90
C ILE A 48 -7.84 -1.45 -6.45
N PHE A 49 -6.55 -1.53 -6.79
CA PHE A 49 -5.81 -0.37 -7.30
C PHE A 49 -6.16 -0.05 -8.76
N GLY A 50 -6.48 -1.06 -9.56
CA GLY A 50 -6.95 -0.88 -10.93
C GLY A 50 -8.29 -0.17 -11.02
N SER A 51 -9.26 -0.48 -10.14
CA SER A 51 -10.52 0.27 -10.11
C SER A 51 -10.32 1.72 -9.66
N LEU A 52 -9.36 1.97 -8.77
CA LEU A 52 -9.03 3.31 -8.32
C LEU A 52 -8.34 4.13 -9.42
N LEU A 53 -7.43 3.53 -10.19
CA LEU A 53 -6.83 4.18 -11.36
C LEU A 53 -7.87 4.53 -12.42
N ARG A 54 -8.80 3.63 -12.73
CA ARG A 54 -9.91 3.92 -13.67
C ARG A 54 -10.88 4.98 -13.17
N ALA A 55 -10.93 5.22 -11.86
CA ALA A 55 -11.73 6.30 -11.30
C ALA A 55 -11.01 7.65 -11.41
N GLN A 56 -9.68 7.65 -11.34
CA GLN A 56 -8.86 8.85 -11.43
C GLN A 56 -8.60 9.27 -12.88
N PHE A 57 -8.18 8.31 -13.69
CA PHE A 57 -8.13 8.44 -15.13
C PHE A 57 -9.49 7.96 -15.62
N ASP A 58 -10.39 8.86 -15.97
CA ASP A 58 -11.70 8.53 -16.56
C ASP A 58 -11.59 8.41 -18.10
N PRO A 59 -11.99 7.29 -18.72
CA PRO A 59 -11.83 7.11 -20.17
C PRO A 59 -12.71 8.07 -20.99
N GLU A 60 -13.73 8.66 -20.37
CA GLU A 60 -14.66 9.59 -21.01
C GLU A 60 -14.32 11.06 -20.75
N SER A 61 -13.22 11.33 -20.03
CA SER A 61 -12.78 12.70 -19.74
C SER A 61 -12.36 13.45 -21.02
N GLU A 62 -12.81 14.70 -21.15
CA GLU A 62 -12.40 15.61 -22.22
C GLU A 62 -10.88 15.88 -22.22
N THR A 63 -10.22 15.66 -21.09
CA THR A 63 -8.77 15.86 -20.90
C THR A 63 -7.94 14.60 -21.16
N LYS A 64 -8.54 13.56 -21.75
CA LYS A 64 -7.87 12.28 -21.99
C LYS A 64 -6.68 12.42 -22.93
N LEU A 65 -5.54 11.92 -22.46
CA LEU A 65 -4.33 11.69 -23.25
C LEU A 65 -4.10 10.19 -23.36
N ASP A 66 -4.17 9.65 -24.58
CA ASP A 66 -4.09 8.21 -24.83
C ASP A 66 -2.77 7.59 -24.32
N ASP A 67 -1.66 8.31 -24.46
CA ASP A 67 -0.35 7.87 -23.97
C ASP A 67 -0.33 7.71 -22.45
N VAL A 68 -0.87 8.69 -21.72
CA VAL A 68 -0.96 8.68 -20.25
C VAL A 68 -1.85 7.53 -19.78
N TRP A 69 -2.95 7.29 -20.48
CA TRP A 69 -3.87 6.19 -20.19
C TRP A 69 -3.18 4.83 -20.29
N SER A 70 -2.51 4.58 -21.42
CA SER A 70 -1.84 3.30 -21.68
C SER A 70 -0.79 2.96 -20.61
N VAL A 71 -0.07 3.98 -20.13
CA VAL A 71 0.93 3.84 -19.06
C VAL A 71 0.28 3.67 -17.69
N SER A 72 -0.84 4.37 -17.43
CA SER A 72 -1.56 4.29 -16.16
C SER A 72 -2.02 2.86 -15.83
N GLU A 73 -2.44 2.08 -16.83
CA GLU A 73 -2.86 0.69 -16.66
C GLU A 73 -1.71 -0.22 -16.21
N LEU A 74 -0.48 0.08 -16.65
CA LEU A 74 0.72 -0.66 -16.29
C LEU A 74 1.23 -0.33 -14.88
N LEU A 75 0.84 0.82 -14.31
CA LEU A 75 1.35 1.28 -13.01
C LEU A 75 1.07 0.29 -11.88
N VAL A 76 -0.08 -0.39 -11.89
CA VAL A 76 -0.44 -1.37 -10.84
C VAL A 76 0.53 -2.53 -10.84
N GLU A 77 0.73 -3.15 -12.00
CA GLU A 77 1.61 -4.30 -12.14
C GLU A 77 3.06 -3.93 -11.81
N MET A 78 3.54 -2.80 -12.31
CA MET A 78 4.88 -2.29 -12.00
C MET A 78 5.07 -2.05 -10.50
N THR A 79 4.11 -1.40 -9.84
CA THR A 79 4.20 -1.10 -8.41
C THR A 79 4.18 -2.38 -7.56
N ILE A 80 3.35 -3.36 -7.91
CA ILE A 80 3.31 -4.67 -7.22
C ILE A 80 4.64 -5.41 -7.39
N SER A 81 5.20 -5.43 -8.60
CA SER A 81 6.49 -6.08 -8.90
C SER A 81 7.64 -5.48 -8.08
N ILE A 82 7.71 -4.14 -8.00
CA ILE A 82 8.69 -3.44 -7.15
C ILE A 82 8.46 -3.77 -5.68
N TRP A 83 7.22 -3.70 -5.20
CA TRP A 83 6.89 -3.98 -3.80
C TRP A 83 7.27 -5.40 -3.39
N GLU A 84 7.01 -6.40 -4.23
CA GLU A 84 7.40 -7.79 -3.98
C GLU A 84 8.93 -7.95 -3.95
N SER A 85 9.63 -7.30 -4.86
CA SER A 85 11.09 -7.31 -4.93
C SER A 85 11.73 -6.67 -3.69
N VAL A 86 11.24 -5.50 -3.28
CA VAL A 86 11.68 -4.80 -2.06
C VAL A 86 11.40 -5.66 -0.83
N LYS A 87 10.18 -6.19 -0.69
CA LYS A 87 9.79 -7.03 0.44
C LYS A 87 10.64 -8.30 0.56
N LYS A 88 11.04 -8.88 -0.58
CA LYS A 88 11.91 -10.08 -0.62
C LYS A 88 13.36 -9.77 -0.25
N LYS A 89 13.89 -8.63 -0.68
CA LYS A 89 15.29 -8.25 -0.47
C LYS A 89 15.54 -7.58 0.88
N MET A 90 14.65 -6.67 1.27
CA MET A 90 14.81 -5.77 2.41
C MET A 90 14.07 -6.31 3.63
N LEU A 91 14.63 -7.37 4.22
CA LEU A 91 14.06 -8.00 5.42
C LEU A 91 14.46 -7.24 6.70
N PRO A 92 13.58 -7.21 7.71
CA PRO A 92 13.89 -6.60 8.99
C PRO A 92 14.97 -7.41 9.71
N THR A 93 16.04 -6.73 10.12
CA THR A 93 17.12 -7.28 10.96
C THR A 93 17.18 -6.48 12.27
N PRO A 94 17.86 -6.95 13.34
CA PRO A 94 18.00 -6.16 14.57
C PRO A 94 18.57 -4.75 14.34
N ALA A 95 19.49 -4.60 13.37
CA ALA A 95 20.02 -3.30 12.98
C ALA A 95 19.05 -2.47 12.11
N LYS A 96 18.16 -3.13 11.35
CA LYS A 96 17.22 -2.52 10.39
C LYS A 96 15.78 -2.96 10.68
N PHE A 97 15.33 -2.80 11.91
CA PHE A 97 14.01 -3.31 12.34
C PHE A 97 12.83 -2.58 11.68
N HIS A 98 13.06 -1.38 11.15
CA HIS A 98 12.05 -0.54 10.49
C HIS A 98 11.83 -0.91 9.00
N TYR A 99 12.59 -1.88 8.46
CA TYR A 99 12.42 -2.39 7.09
C TYR A 99 11.19 -3.32 7.03
N ILE A 100 10.01 -2.74 7.27
CA ILE A 100 8.72 -3.44 7.26
C ILE A 100 7.89 -2.82 6.13
N PHE A 101 7.70 -3.61 5.07
CA PHE A 101 6.90 -3.22 3.92
C PHE A 101 5.57 -3.97 3.90
N ASN A 102 4.46 -3.23 3.81
CA ASN A 102 3.11 -3.76 3.87
C ASN A 102 2.21 -3.12 2.79
N LEU A 103 0.94 -3.54 2.74
CA LEU A 103 -0.01 -3.06 1.73
C LEU A 103 -0.30 -1.55 1.84
N ARG A 104 -0.11 -0.93 3.01
CA ARG A 104 -0.27 0.52 3.20
C ARG A 104 0.71 1.31 2.35
N ASP A 105 1.85 0.72 2.03
CA ASP A 105 2.89 1.38 1.24
C ASP A 105 2.42 1.56 -0.20
N LEU A 106 1.76 0.55 -0.78
CA LEU A 106 1.08 0.69 -2.08
C LEU A 106 0.04 1.81 -2.04
N SER A 107 -0.79 1.85 -0.99
CA SER A 107 -1.80 2.91 -0.84
C SER A 107 -1.19 4.31 -0.79
N ARG A 108 -0.03 4.49 -0.15
CA ARG A 108 0.66 5.79 -0.09
C ARG A 108 1.19 6.23 -1.45
N ILE A 109 1.76 5.32 -2.22
CA ILE A 109 2.28 5.61 -3.57
C ILE A 109 1.13 6.10 -4.45
N PHE A 110 0.04 5.34 -4.52
CA PHE A 110 -1.12 5.71 -5.33
C PHE A 110 -1.79 6.98 -4.82
N GLN A 111 -1.90 7.17 -3.51
CA GLN A 111 -2.41 8.42 -2.95
C GLN A 111 -1.57 9.63 -3.39
N GLY A 112 -0.24 9.51 -3.39
CA GLY A 112 0.66 10.57 -3.87
C GLY A 112 0.45 10.89 -5.34
N VAL A 113 0.31 9.85 -6.17
CA VAL A 113 0.01 10.00 -7.60
C VAL A 113 -1.33 10.70 -7.82
N PHE A 114 -2.36 10.37 -7.03
CA PHE A 114 -3.71 10.94 -7.17
C PHE A 114 -3.89 12.33 -6.57
N MET A 115 -2.93 12.82 -5.78
CA MET A 115 -2.95 14.22 -5.32
C MET A 115 -2.64 15.22 -6.45
N CYS A 116 -2.12 14.74 -7.58
CA CYS A 116 -1.89 15.54 -8.77
C CYS A 116 -3.19 15.72 -9.56
N ASP A 117 -3.45 16.95 -10.03
CA ASP A 117 -4.52 17.19 -11.00
C ASP A 117 -4.14 16.58 -12.35
N VAL A 118 -4.88 15.56 -12.77
CA VAL A 118 -4.62 14.81 -14.01
C VAL A 118 -4.84 15.69 -15.24
N GLY A 119 -5.85 16.57 -15.22
CA GLY A 119 -6.22 17.38 -16.39
C GLY A 119 -5.29 18.56 -16.62
N GLU A 120 -4.74 19.14 -15.55
CA GLU A 120 -3.88 20.32 -15.65
C GLU A 120 -2.39 19.98 -15.75
N VAL A 121 -1.93 19.00 -14.97
CA VAL A 121 -0.50 18.76 -14.75
C VAL A 121 0.03 17.64 -15.64
N LEU A 122 -0.70 16.53 -15.78
CA LEU A 122 -0.23 15.35 -16.50
C LEU A 122 -0.36 15.52 -18.02
N LYS A 123 0.63 16.18 -18.63
CA LYS A 123 0.66 16.46 -20.08
C LYS A 123 1.41 15.42 -20.92
N SER A 124 2.07 14.45 -20.29
CA SER A 124 2.82 13.39 -20.95
C SER A 124 2.96 12.18 -20.01
N ASP A 125 3.03 11.00 -20.63
CA ASP A 125 3.41 9.73 -20.03
C ASP A 125 4.72 9.79 -19.22
N VAL A 126 5.73 10.50 -19.72
CA VAL A 126 7.03 10.69 -19.03
C VAL A 126 6.85 11.40 -17.69
N LEU A 127 5.93 12.37 -17.62
CA LEU A 127 5.66 13.10 -16.38
C LEU A 127 4.93 12.21 -15.37
N LEU A 128 3.97 11.39 -15.82
CA LEU A 128 3.31 10.40 -14.98
C LEU A 128 4.31 9.39 -14.42
N LEU A 129 5.20 8.85 -15.25
CA LEU A 129 6.26 7.94 -14.82
C LEU A 129 7.24 8.62 -13.85
N GLY A 130 7.59 9.87 -14.09
CA GLY A 130 8.44 10.66 -13.20
C GLY A 130 7.80 10.85 -11.83
N LEU A 131 6.52 11.23 -11.78
CA LEU A 131 5.75 11.37 -10.55
C LEU A 131 5.65 10.03 -9.81
N TRP A 132 5.28 8.96 -10.51
CA TRP A 132 5.19 7.62 -9.93
C TRP A 132 6.53 7.13 -9.36
N LYS A 133 7.63 7.33 -10.10
CA LYS A 133 8.98 6.99 -9.64
C LYS A 133 9.33 7.77 -8.37
N HIS A 134 9.07 9.07 -8.35
CA HIS A 134 9.31 9.92 -7.19
C HIS A 134 8.52 9.43 -5.96
N GLU A 135 7.25 9.08 -6.12
CA GLU A 135 6.44 8.54 -5.01
C GLU A 135 6.94 7.16 -4.56
N CYS A 136 7.40 6.29 -5.48
CA CYS A 136 8.06 5.04 -5.11
C CYS A 136 9.33 5.26 -4.29
N GLU A 137 10.19 6.21 -4.69
CA GLU A 137 11.40 6.58 -3.96
C GLU A 137 11.08 7.11 -2.55
N ARG A 138 10.10 8.02 -2.44
CA ARG A 138 9.68 8.58 -1.15
C ARG A 138 9.09 7.54 -0.20
N VAL A 139 8.36 6.56 -0.73
CA VAL A 139 7.74 5.53 0.11
C VAL A 139 8.73 4.43 0.49
N PHE A 140 9.61 4.01 -0.43
CA PHE A 140 10.53 2.89 -0.21
C PHE A 140 11.95 3.33 0.13
N ALA A 141 12.57 4.16 -0.72
CA ALA A 141 13.99 4.51 -0.62
C ALA A 141 14.30 5.38 0.61
N ASP A 142 13.39 6.26 1.02
CA ASP A 142 13.57 7.11 2.21
C ASP A 142 13.67 6.31 3.52
N ARG A 143 13.16 5.07 3.55
CA ARG A 143 13.32 4.17 4.70
C ARG A 143 14.67 3.47 4.73
N LEU A 144 15.40 3.46 3.63
CA LEU A 144 16.67 2.75 3.53
C LEU A 144 17.77 3.61 4.17
N VAL A 145 18.61 2.99 4.98
CA VAL A 145 19.69 3.68 5.70
C VAL A 145 21.01 3.58 4.92
N ASP A 146 21.34 2.38 4.46
CA ASP A 146 22.63 2.12 3.83
C ASP A 146 22.65 2.60 2.38
N GLU A 147 23.76 3.20 1.97
CA GLU A 147 23.99 3.60 0.58
C GLU A 147 23.93 2.40 -0.38
N GLY A 148 24.36 1.22 0.07
CA GLY A 148 24.25 -0.01 -0.70
C GLY A 148 22.80 -0.41 -0.98
N ASP A 149 21.90 -0.24 -0.01
CA ASP A 149 20.48 -0.54 -0.16
C ASP A 149 19.82 0.49 -1.09
N LYS A 150 20.13 1.77 -0.92
CA LYS A 150 19.66 2.86 -1.80
C LYS A 150 20.14 2.68 -3.24
N GLY A 151 21.41 2.29 -3.41
CA GLY A 151 22.02 2.01 -4.70
C GLY A 151 21.43 0.76 -5.38
N TRP A 152 20.99 -0.23 -4.60
CA TRP A 152 20.24 -1.37 -5.13
C TRP A 152 18.85 -0.94 -5.61
N PHE A 153 18.12 -0.15 -4.81
CA PHE A 153 16.77 0.29 -5.16
C PHE A 153 16.72 1.18 -6.40
N THR A 154 17.68 2.10 -6.55
CA THR A 154 17.74 3.03 -7.71
C THR A 154 18.17 2.38 -9.02
N LYS A 155 18.79 1.19 -8.96
CA LYS A 155 19.21 0.41 -10.14
C LYS A 155 18.21 -0.67 -10.56
N ALA A 156 17.33 -1.05 -9.64
CA ALA A 156 16.25 -2.02 -9.85
C ALA A 156 15.09 -1.37 -10.60
#